data_AF-A0AAD2Z7S5-F1
#
_entry.id   AF-A0AAD2Z7S5-F1
#
_cell.length_a   1.000
_cell.length_b   1.000
_cell.length_c   1.000
_cell.angle_alpha   90.00
_cell.angle_beta   90.00
_cell.angle_gamma   90.00
#
_symmetry.space_group_name_H-M   'P 1'
#
loop_
_entity.id
_entity.type
_entity.pdbx_description
1 polymer ?
#
loop_
_entity_poly.entity_id
_entity_poly.type
_entity_poly.pdbx_seq_one_letter_code
_entity_poly.pdbx_strand_id
1 'polypeptide(L)'
;MISTQKNREEKWLPVHGYEEFYAVSSSGLIRRIGKSNCLTQHADSDGYLYVTLCVKGKPTKKFVHRLVAYAFVFGAGESLQVNHIDGVKSNNAYSNLEWVTAKENIRHAFSAGLNRAGAHLTSGKKHMWFQGEVIATCIKSGKETVMQGAKDMRANGFTDSLVYRCVNGKLKHHKKHTFRRADADI
;
A
#
# COMPACT_ATOMS: atom_id res chain seq x y z
N MET A 1 -29.06 -29.92 -13.97
CA MET A 1 -29.41 -28.60 -14.56
C MET A 1 -28.13 -28.00 -15.10
N ILE A 2 -28.00 -27.93 -16.43
CA ILE A 2 -26.80 -27.42 -17.10
C ILE A 2 -26.84 -25.91 -16.95
N SER A 3 -26.01 -25.36 -16.06
CA SER A 3 -25.81 -23.93 -15.93
C SER A 3 -25.10 -23.45 -17.19
N THR A 4 -25.86 -22.84 -18.09
CA THR A 4 -25.37 -22.16 -19.29
C THR A 4 -24.30 -21.14 -18.90
N GLN A 5 -23.03 -21.48 -19.10
CA GLN A 5 -21.95 -20.51 -19.18
C GLN A 5 -22.30 -19.58 -20.33
N LYS A 6 -22.77 -18.38 -19.99
CA LYS A 6 -22.98 -17.29 -20.94
C LYS A 6 -21.60 -16.94 -21.48
N ASN A 7 -21.25 -17.54 -22.61
CA ASN A 7 -20.00 -17.31 -23.33
C ASN A 7 -20.08 -15.87 -23.85
N ARG A 8 -19.72 -14.90 -23.00
CA ARG A 8 -19.63 -13.51 -23.42
C ARG A 8 -18.42 -13.44 -24.33
N GLU A 9 -18.66 -13.23 -25.61
CA GLU A 9 -17.59 -12.98 -26.57
C GLU A 9 -16.67 -11.88 -26.03
N GLU A 10 -15.37 -12.17 -26.04
CA GLU A 10 -14.34 -11.25 -25.60
C GLU A 10 -14.39 -9.99 -26.47
N LYS A 11 -14.68 -8.84 -25.86
CA LYS A 11 -14.72 -7.57 -26.58
C LYS A 11 -13.32 -7.00 -26.68
N TRP A 12 -12.95 -6.51 -27.86
CA TRP A 12 -11.67 -5.85 -28.10
C TRP A 12 -11.90 -4.41 -28.54
N LEU A 13 -11.22 -3.48 -27.88
CA LEU A 13 -11.25 -2.06 -28.22
C LEU A 13 -9.83 -1.54 -28.43
N PRO A 14 -9.65 -0.46 -29.22
CA PRO A 14 -8.34 0.19 -29.37
C PRO A 14 -7.80 0.66 -28.02
N VAL A 15 -6.49 0.55 -27.83
CA VAL A 15 -5.83 1.11 -26.64
C VAL A 15 -5.75 2.62 -26.78
N HIS A 16 -6.26 3.36 -25.79
CA HIS A 16 -6.23 4.82 -25.80
C HIS A 16 -4.79 5.37 -25.90
N GLY A 17 -4.55 6.29 -26.84
CA GLY A 17 -3.24 6.84 -27.22
C GLY A 17 -2.37 5.91 -28.08
N TYR A 18 -2.88 4.74 -28.45
CA TYR A 18 -2.21 3.71 -29.25
C TYR A 18 -3.19 3.04 -30.23
N GLU A 19 -4.21 3.77 -30.67
CA GLU A 19 -5.41 3.25 -31.32
C GLU A 19 -5.09 2.51 -32.63
N GLU A 20 -4.03 2.91 -33.33
CA GLU A 20 -3.60 2.29 -34.59
C GLU A 20 -2.70 1.05 -34.39
N PHE A 21 -2.23 0.80 -33.17
CA PHE A 21 -1.16 -0.17 -32.93
C PHE A 21 -1.60 -1.35 -32.05
N TYR A 22 -2.46 -1.10 -31.05
CA TYR A 22 -2.81 -2.10 -30.04
C TYR A 22 -4.30 -2.11 -29.73
N ALA A 23 -4.78 -3.30 -29.36
CA ALA A 23 -6.13 -3.51 -28.84
C ALA A 23 -6.06 -4.14 -27.45
N VAL A 24 -7.00 -3.77 -26.59
CA VAL A 24 -7.21 -4.30 -25.24
C VAL A 24 -8.54 -5.03 -25.17
N SER A 25 -8.56 -6.15 -24.47
CA SER A 25 -9.74 -6.99 -24.29
C SER A 25 -10.48 -6.64 -23.00
N SER A 26 -11.77 -6.95 -22.96
CA SER A 26 -12.62 -6.84 -21.76
C SER A 26 -12.11 -7.62 -20.54
N SER A 27 -11.36 -8.69 -20.73
CA SER A 27 -10.72 -9.49 -19.66
C SER A 27 -9.30 -9.05 -19.30
N GLY A 28 -8.74 -8.06 -20.02
CA GLY A 28 -7.41 -7.52 -19.75
C GLY A 28 -6.28 -8.17 -20.53
N LEU A 29 -6.56 -8.76 -21.69
CA LEU A 29 -5.54 -9.16 -22.66
C LEU A 29 -5.17 -7.97 -23.56
N ILE A 30 -3.92 -7.93 -24.05
CA ILE A 30 -3.44 -6.88 -24.95
C ILE A 30 -2.76 -7.54 -26.14
N ARG A 31 -3.03 -7.06 -27.35
CA ARG A 31 -2.40 -7.53 -28.58
C ARG A 31 -2.09 -6.40 -29.53
N ARG A 32 -1.18 -6.63 -30.48
CA ARG A 32 -1.03 -5.75 -31.64
C ARG A 32 -2.21 -5.91 -32.58
N ILE A 33 -2.66 -4.81 -33.19
CA ILE A 33 -3.67 -4.86 -34.24
C ILE A 33 -3.14 -5.70 -35.42
N GLY A 34 -4.00 -6.56 -35.97
CA GLY A 34 -3.64 -7.50 -37.04
C GLY A 34 -2.85 -8.73 -36.58
N LYS A 35 -2.61 -8.93 -35.28
CA LYS A 35 -1.99 -10.13 -34.72
C LYS A 35 -2.96 -10.85 -33.78
N SER A 36 -2.93 -12.18 -33.79
CA SER A 36 -3.71 -13.04 -32.88
C SER A 36 -3.06 -13.14 -31.49
N ASN A 37 -1.73 -13.20 -31.45
CA ASN A 37 -0.99 -13.40 -30.21
C ASN A 37 -1.09 -12.19 -29.27
N CYS A 38 -1.31 -12.48 -28.00
CA CYS A 38 -1.30 -11.48 -26.93
C CYS A 38 0.14 -11.22 -26.45
N LEU A 39 0.36 -10.00 -25.96
CA LEU A 39 1.59 -9.62 -25.29
C LEU A 39 1.69 -10.32 -23.93
N THR A 40 2.90 -10.74 -23.59
CA THR A 40 3.22 -11.22 -22.25
C THR A 40 3.03 -10.10 -21.24
N GLN A 41 2.32 -10.41 -20.16
CA GLN A 41 2.12 -9.50 -19.02
C GLN A 41 3.09 -9.85 -17.91
N HIS A 42 3.55 -8.83 -17.21
CA HIS A 42 4.46 -8.97 -16.07
C HIS A 42 3.86 -8.30 -14.85
N ALA A 43 4.10 -8.84 -13.66
CA ALA A 43 3.74 -8.19 -12.40
C ALA A 43 4.87 -7.25 -11.95
N ASP A 44 4.53 -6.08 -11.40
CA ASP A 44 5.50 -5.26 -10.68
C ASP A 44 5.69 -5.74 -9.23
N SER A 45 6.50 -5.03 -8.45
CA SER A 45 6.75 -5.32 -7.03
C SER A 45 5.49 -5.27 -6.17
N ASP A 46 4.48 -4.51 -6.60
CA ASP A 46 3.21 -4.37 -5.91
C ASP A 46 2.16 -5.38 -6.40
N GLY A 47 2.47 -6.18 -7.43
CA GLY A 47 1.59 -7.19 -8.01
C GLY A 47 0.67 -6.68 -9.13
N TYR A 48 0.82 -5.44 -9.60
CA TYR A 48 0.06 -4.92 -10.73
C TYR A 48 0.61 -5.43 -12.06
N LEU A 49 -0.28 -5.97 -12.91
CA LEU A 49 0.10 -6.40 -14.24
C LEU A 49 0.37 -5.21 -15.17
N TYR A 50 1.45 -5.30 -15.94
CA TYR A 50 1.87 -4.33 -16.94
C TYR A 50 2.37 -5.01 -18.22
N VAL A 51 2.34 -4.24 -19.32
CA VAL A 51 2.93 -4.59 -20.61
C VAL A 51 3.84 -3.45 -21.09
N THR A 52 4.75 -3.78 -22.01
CA THR A 52 5.57 -2.79 -22.71
C THR A 52 5.03 -2.60 -24.13
N LEU A 53 4.44 -1.43 -24.41
CA LEU A 53 4.00 -1.06 -25.74
C LEU A 53 5.16 -0.41 -26.50
N CYS A 54 5.43 -0.84 -27.73
CA CYS A 54 6.47 -0.27 -28.57
C CYS A 54 5.88 0.33 -29.85
N VAL A 55 6.09 1.64 -30.03
CA VAL A 55 5.67 2.40 -31.23
C VAL A 55 6.89 3.13 -31.78
N LYS A 56 7.16 2.99 -33.08
CA LYS A 56 8.30 3.63 -33.77
C LYS A 56 9.64 3.43 -33.02
N GLY A 57 9.87 2.22 -32.50
CA GLY A 57 11.09 1.87 -31.75
C GLY A 57 11.16 2.39 -30.31
N LYS A 58 10.14 3.09 -29.81
CA LYS A 58 10.11 3.65 -28.45
C LYS A 58 9.26 2.75 -27.52
N PRO A 59 9.87 2.00 -26.60
CA PRO A 59 9.12 1.20 -25.63
C PRO A 59 8.54 2.08 -24.51
N THR A 60 7.34 1.77 -24.04
CA THR A 60 6.68 2.45 -22.93
C THR A 60 5.94 1.45 -22.05
N LYS A 61 6.21 1.45 -20.75
CA LYS A 61 5.52 0.63 -19.76
C LYS A 61 4.10 1.16 -19.52
N LYS A 62 3.09 0.28 -19.58
CA LYS A 62 1.68 0.61 -19.30
C LYS A 62 1.04 -0.46 -18.43
N PHE A 63 0.27 -0.03 -17.43
CA PHE A 63 -0.47 -0.93 -16.54
C PHE A 63 -1.75 -1.43 -17.20
N VAL A 64 -1.99 -2.74 -17.10
CA VAL A 64 -3.09 -3.43 -17.77
C VAL A 64 -4.45 -2.92 -17.28
N HIS A 65 -4.65 -2.83 -15.97
CA HIS A 65 -5.91 -2.31 -15.39
C HIS A 65 -6.26 -0.92 -15.92
N ARG A 66 -5.28 -0.04 -16.14
CA ARG A 66 -5.54 1.29 -16.70
C ARG A 66 -5.95 1.22 -18.16
N LEU A 67 -5.27 0.41 -18.97
CA LEU A 67 -5.63 0.25 -20.38
C LEU A 67 -7.06 -0.28 -20.53
N VAL A 68 -7.46 -1.24 -19.69
CA VAL A 68 -8.84 -1.76 -19.66
C VAL A 68 -9.82 -0.69 -19.20
N ALA A 69 -9.53 0.00 -18.10
CA ALA A 69 -10.43 1.02 -17.56
C ALA A 69 -10.69 2.16 -18.55
N TYR A 70 -9.65 2.65 -19.24
CA TYR A 70 -9.82 3.68 -20.28
C TYR A 70 -10.66 3.22 -21.46
N ALA A 71 -10.65 1.93 -21.78
CA ALA A 71 -11.41 1.40 -22.92
C ALA A 71 -12.86 1.03 -22.57
N PHE A 72 -13.11 0.50 -21.36
CA PHE A 72 -14.38 -0.16 -21.03
C PHE A 72 -15.12 0.43 -19.82
N VAL A 73 -14.49 1.27 -19.01
CA VAL A 73 -15.09 1.80 -17.77
C VAL A 73 -15.40 3.28 -17.96
N PHE A 74 -16.70 3.60 -17.99
CA PHE A 74 -17.20 4.96 -18.15
C PHE A 74 -16.87 5.83 -16.94
N GLY A 75 -16.73 7.15 -17.14
CA GLY A 75 -16.44 8.10 -16.06
C GLY A 75 -14.96 8.38 -15.82
N ALA A 76 -14.11 8.21 -16.85
CA ALA A 76 -12.70 8.55 -16.76
C ALA A 76 -12.50 10.05 -16.41
N GLY A 77 -11.71 10.31 -15.38
CA GLY A 77 -11.27 11.66 -14.99
C GLY A 77 -9.78 11.63 -14.65
N GLU A 78 -9.04 12.67 -15.04
CA GLU A 78 -7.58 12.73 -14.84
C GLU A 78 -7.14 12.64 -13.36
N SER A 79 -8.05 12.98 -12.44
CA SER A 79 -7.84 12.92 -10.99
C SER A 79 -8.24 11.60 -10.34
N LEU A 80 -8.85 10.67 -11.09
CA LEU A 80 -9.36 9.40 -10.57
C LEU A 80 -8.32 8.28 -10.69
N GLN A 81 -8.39 7.35 -9.75
CA GLN A 81 -7.58 6.13 -9.72
C GLN A 81 -8.47 4.95 -10.14
N VAL A 82 -7.86 3.96 -10.79
CA VAL A 82 -8.55 2.69 -11.05
C VAL A 82 -8.44 1.83 -9.80
N ASN A 83 -9.57 1.39 -9.27
CA ASN A 83 -9.65 0.43 -8.18
C ASN A 83 -10.06 -0.95 -8.68
N HIS A 84 -9.53 -2.00 -8.04
CA HIS A 84 -9.95 -3.38 -8.21
C HIS A 84 -10.99 -3.71 -7.14
N ILE A 85 -12.24 -3.94 -7.52
CA ILE A 85 -13.37 -4.11 -6.60
C ILE A 85 -13.16 -5.29 -5.64
N ASP A 86 -12.55 -6.38 -6.14
CA ASP A 86 -12.22 -7.58 -5.36
C ASP A 86 -10.87 -7.50 -4.61
N GLY A 87 -10.10 -6.42 -4.79
CA GLY A 87 -8.75 -6.26 -4.23
C GLY A 87 -7.65 -7.10 -4.91
N VAL A 88 -7.96 -7.85 -5.97
CA VAL A 88 -7.02 -8.75 -6.67
C VAL A 88 -6.43 -8.03 -7.89
N LYS A 89 -5.19 -7.57 -7.76
CA LYS A 89 -4.48 -6.76 -8.77
C LYS A 89 -4.23 -7.44 -10.12
N SER A 90 -4.32 -8.77 -10.18
CA SER A 90 -4.22 -9.55 -11.41
C SER A 90 -5.56 -9.73 -12.12
N ASN A 91 -6.70 -9.50 -11.44
CA ASN A 91 -8.03 -9.58 -12.03
C ASN A 91 -8.37 -8.27 -12.76
N ASN A 92 -7.91 -8.16 -14.00
CA ASN A 92 -8.08 -6.95 -14.82
C ASN A 92 -9.32 -6.98 -15.71
N ALA A 93 -10.31 -7.83 -15.41
CA ALA A 93 -11.58 -7.80 -16.12
C ALA A 93 -12.28 -6.45 -15.91
N TYR A 94 -12.80 -5.83 -16.96
CA TYR A 94 -13.39 -4.49 -16.87
C TYR A 94 -14.51 -4.40 -15.83
N SER A 95 -15.26 -5.48 -15.62
CA SER A 95 -16.32 -5.56 -14.62
C SER A 95 -15.83 -5.56 -13.17
N ASN A 96 -14.52 -5.78 -12.97
CA ASN A 96 -13.84 -5.72 -11.67
C ASN A 96 -13.15 -4.37 -11.44
N LEU A 97 -13.25 -3.43 -12.39
CA LEU A 97 -12.56 -2.15 -12.33
C LEU A 97 -13.54 -1.00 -12.22
N GLU A 98 -13.19 -0.01 -11.41
CA GLU A 98 -13.95 1.22 -11.24
C GLU A 98 -13.03 2.43 -11.10
N TRP A 99 -13.51 3.61 -11.50
CA TRP A 99 -12.83 4.87 -11.24
C TRP A 99 -13.24 5.40 -9.87
N VAL A 100 -12.27 5.62 -8.99
CA VAL A 100 -12.48 6.12 -7.63
C VAL A 100 -11.54 7.27 -7.32
N THR A 101 -11.92 8.12 -6.38
CA THR A 101 -10.99 9.10 -5.83
C THR A 101 -9.94 8.40 -4.96
N ALA A 102 -8.78 9.05 -4.75
CA ALA A 102 -7.75 8.52 -3.85
C ALA A 102 -8.27 8.25 -2.43
N LYS A 103 -9.18 9.10 -1.92
CA LYS A 103 -9.80 8.95 -0.59
C LYS A 103 -10.66 7.70 -0.52
N GLU A 104 -11.45 7.43 -1.56
CA GLU A 104 -12.30 6.23 -1.64
C GLU A 104 -11.46 4.97 -1.75
N ASN A 105 -10.39 5.00 -2.55
CA ASN A 105 -9.47 3.88 -2.70
C ASN A 105 -8.82 3.50 -1.35
N ILE A 106 -8.33 4.49 -0.58
CA ILE A 106 -7.77 4.27 0.76
C ILE A 106 -8.81 3.66 1.71
N ARG A 107 -10.04 4.20 1.68
CA ARG A 107 -11.15 3.70 2.51
C ARG A 107 -11.48 2.25 2.16
N HIS A 108 -11.58 1.92 0.87
CA HIS A 108 -11.82 0.56 0.39
C HIS A 108 -10.72 -0.40 0.85
N ALA A 109 -9.44 -0.01 0.68
CA ALA A 109 -8.31 -0.80 1.14
C ALA A 109 -8.33 -1.05 2.66
N PHE A 110 -8.81 -0.09 3.46
CA PHE A 110 -8.96 -0.27 4.90
C PHE A 110 -10.12 -1.21 5.23
N SER A 111 -11.30 -1.03 4.63
CA SER A 111 -12.46 -1.90 4.87
C SER A 111 -12.22 -3.35 4.39
N ALA A 112 -11.46 -3.52 3.32
CA ALA A 112 -11.13 -4.83 2.76
C ALA A 112 -9.91 -5.49 3.43
N GLY A 113 -9.30 -4.85 4.45
CA GLY A 113 -8.14 -5.40 5.16
C GLY A 113 -6.85 -5.45 4.33
N LEU A 114 -6.75 -4.71 3.23
CA LEU A 114 -5.61 -4.70 2.31
C LEU A 114 -4.45 -3.82 2.80
N ASN A 115 -4.67 -2.99 3.82
CA ASN A 115 -3.65 -2.13 4.41
C ASN A 115 -2.72 -2.91 5.36
N ARG A 116 -1.50 -3.22 4.88
CA ARG A 116 -0.43 -3.85 5.69
C ARG A 116 0.35 -2.89 6.58
N ALA A 117 -0.01 -1.59 6.60
CA ALA A 117 0.73 -0.54 7.30
C ALA A 117 0.90 -0.75 8.82
N GLY A 118 0.08 -1.61 9.45
CA GLY A 118 0.22 -1.99 10.85
C GLY A 118 1.37 -2.95 11.15
N ALA A 119 1.99 -3.60 10.15
CA ALA A 119 3.00 -4.63 10.38
C ALA A 119 4.39 -4.06 10.77
N HIS A 120 4.71 -2.83 10.35
CA HIS A 120 6.02 -2.20 10.58
C HIS A 120 6.07 -1.25 11.77
N LEU A 121 4.91 -0.81 12.28
CA LEU A 121 4.80 0.01 13.50
C LEU A 121 4.62 -0.91 14.70
N THR A 122 5.67 -1.66 15.04
CA THR A 122 5.68 -2.48 16.24
C THR A 122 5.44 -1.60 17.47
N SER A 123 4.31 -1.79 18.15
CA SER A 123 4.04 -1.15 19.46
C SER A 123 4.58 -2.01 20.60
N GLY A 124 4.87 -1.41 21.77
CA GLY A 124 5.36 -2.12 22.95
C GLY A 124 6.82 -2.60 22.81
N LYS A 125 7.17 -3.77 23.39
CA LYS A 125 8.55 -4.30 23.49
C LYS A 125 9.30 -4.44 22.17
N LYS A 126 8.59 -4.53 21.03
CA LYS A 126 9.17 -4.68 19.68
C LYS A 126 9.43 -3.33 18.99
N HIS A 127 9.09 -2.19 19.60
CA HIS A 127 9.22 -0.87 18.98
C HIS A 127 10.69 -0.49 18.74
N MET A 128 11.04 -0.13 17.50
CA MET A 128 12.43 0.12 17.06
C MET A 128 13.22 1.11 17.94
N TRP A 129 12.59 2.19 18.42
CA TRP A 129 13.26 3.18 19.29
C TRP A 129 13.21 2.85 20.80
N PHE A 130 12.30 1.96 21.21
CA PHE A 130 12.03 1.63 22.62
C PHE A 130 12.11 0.11 22.84
N GLN A 131 13.11 -0.54 22.23
CA GLN A 131 13.39 -1.95 22.49
C GLN A 131 13.70 -2.14 23.98
N GLY A 132 13.02 -3.10 24.61
CA GLY A 132 13.18 -3.38 26.05
C GLY A 132 12.40 -2.42 26.97
N GLU A 133 12.74 -2.47 28.25
CA GLU A 133 12.05 -1.72 29.31
C GLU A 133 12.79 -0.40 29.63
N VAL A 134 12.04 0.68 29.80
CA VAL A 134 12.58 1.99 30.20
C VAL A 134 12.15 2.29 31.62
N ILE A 135 13.12 2.62 32.46
CA ILE A 135 12.91 2.96 33.87
C ILE A 135 12.95 4.48 33.99
N ALA A 136 11.87 5.06 34.50
CA ALA A 136 11.81 6.45 34.93
C ALA A 136 12.07 6.54 36.43
N THR A 137 13.09 7.29 36.85
CA THR A 137 13.40 7.50 38.27
C THR A 137 13.04 8.93 38.64
N CYS A 138 12.14 9.09 39.62
CA CYS A 138 11.76 10.40 40.13
C CYS A 138 12.92 11.04 40.89
N ILE A 139 13.33 12.25 40.50
CA ILE A 139 14.50 12.94 41.08
C ILE A 139 14.31 13.23 42.58
N LYS A 140 13.06 13.49 43.02
CA LYS A 140 12.78 13.86 44.42
C LYS A 140 12.59 12.67 45.34
N SER A 141 11.88 11.65 44.88
CA SER A 141 11.44 10.53 45.73
C SER A 141 12.27 9.27 45.53
N GLY A 142 13.10 9.21 44.48
CA GLY A 142 13.77 7.98 44.06
C GLY A 142 12.82 6.91 43.51
N LYS A 143 11.51 7.15 43.46
CA LYS A 143 10.52 6.20 42.98
C LYS A 143 10.79 5.86 41.51
N GLU A 144 10.95 4.57 41.24
CA GLU A 144 11.14 4.05 39.89
C GLU A 144 9.80 3.62 39.28
N THR A 145 9.67 3.74 37.96
CA THR A 145 8.51 3.28 37.20
C THR A 145 9.00 2.66 35.90
N VAL A 146 8.67 1.39 35.70
CA VAL A 146 9.03 0.61 34.51
C VAL A 146 7.96 0.83 33.44
N MET A 147 8.39 1.11 32.21
CA MET A 147 7.50 1.37 31.08
C MET A 147 7.90 0.53 29.87
N GLN A 148 6.90 -0.05 29.19
CA GLN A 148 7.12 -0.88 28.00
C GLN A 148 6.62 -0.18 26.73
N GLY A 149 7.52 0.59 26.12
CA GLY A 149 7.27 1.29 24.85
C GLY A 149 6.50 2.60 24.97
N ALA A 150 6.25 3.25 23.82
CA ALA A 150 5.73 4.62 23.77
C ALA A 150 4.31 4.80 24.36
N LYS A 151 3.47 3.76 24.29
CA LYS A 151 2.10 3.83 24.83
C LYS A 151 2.10 4.01 26.34
N ASP A 152 2.91 3.22 27.05
CA ASP A 152 3.05 3.29 28.51
C ASP A 152 3.66 4.62 28.94
N MET A 153 4.66 5.12 28.22
CA MET A 153 5.25 6.43 28.48
C MET A 153 4.18 7.53 28.42
N ARG A 154 3.35 7.53 27.37
CA ARG A 154 2.26 8.49 27.22
C ARG A 154 1.18 8.33 28.30
N ALA A 155 0.85 7.09 28.67
CA ALA A 155 -0.09 6.81 29.77
C ALA A 155 0.42 7.33 31.12
N ASN A 156 1.74 7.31 31.33
CA ASN A 156 2.40 7.91 32.49
C ASN A 156 2.65 9.43 32.31
N GLY A 157 2.08 10.04 31.27
CA GLY A 157 2.17 11.48 31.02
C GLY A 157 3.52 11.95 30.47
N PHE A 158 4.39 11.05 30.03
CA PHE A 158 5.67 11.41 29.41
C PHE A 158 5.55 11.59 27.90
N THR A 159 6.51 12.32 27.35
CA THR A 159 6.64 12.50 25.90
C THR A 159 7.73 11.55 25.43
N ASP A 160 7.36 10.55 24.64
CA ASP A 160 8.25 9.45 24.26
C ASP A 160 9.54 9.94 23.55
N SER A 161 9.46 10.99 22.72
CA SER A 161 10.64 11.61 22.08
C SER A 161 11.61 12.27 23.06
N LEU A 162 11.11 12.87 24.15
CA LEU A 162 11.94 13.49 25.19
C LEU A 162 12.53 12.45 26.13
N VAL A 163 11.77 11.40 26.44
CA VAL A 163 12.26 10.22 27.16
C VAL A 163 13.42 9.59 26.40
N TYR A 164 13.30 9.43 25.07
CA TYR A 164 14.39 8.93 24.24
C TYR A 164 15.64 9.81 24.28
N ARG A 165 15.49 11.14 24.25
CA ARG A 165 16.64 12.05 24.41
C ARG A 165 17.30 11.92 25.77
N CYS A 166 16.53 11.66 26.83
CA CYS A 166 17.08 11.39 28.16
C CYS A 166 17.88 10.09 28.20
N VAL A 167 17.31 9.00 27.69
CA VAL A 167 17.98 7.69 27.66
C VAL A 167 19.32 7.74 26.90
N ASN A 168 19.43 8.55 25.84
CA ASN A 168 20.68 8.70 25.07
C ASN A 168 21.61 9.83 25.57
N GLY A 169 21.39 10.36 26.78
CA GLY A 169 22.22 11.41 27.38
C GLY A 169 22.12 12.79 26.71
N LYS A 170 21.23 12.98 25.72
CA LYS A 170 21.02 14.25 25.01
C LYS A 170 20.14 15.24 25.78
N LEU A 171 19.51 14.78 26.86
CA LEU A 171 18.69 15.61 27.75
C LEU A 171 18.85 15.09 29.18
N LYS A 172 19.09 15.98 30.15
CA LYS A 172 19.39 15.55 31.54
C LYS A 172 18.19 14.92 32.25
N HIS A 173 17.00 15.46 32.04
CA HIS A 173 15.76 14.97 32.66
C HIS A 173 14.53 15.44 31.87
N HIS A 174 13.41 14.74 32.03
CA HIS A 174 12.09 15.16 31.53
C HIS A 174 11.06 15.04 32.65
N LYS A 175 10.22 16.05 32.83
CA LYS A 175 9.19 16.12 33.90
C LYS A 175 9.69 15.68 35.29
N LYS A 176 10.88 16.14 35.70
CA LYS A 176 11.51 15.80 37.00
C LYS A 176 11.84 14.31 37.19
N HIS A 177 12.00 13.58 36.09
CA HIS A 177 12.44 12.19 36.07
C HIS A 177 13.70 12.04 35.20
N THR A 178 14.60 11.16 35.61
CA THR A 178 15.68 10.64 34.76
C THR A 178 15.25 9.31 34.14
N PHE A 179 15.84 8.93 33.02
CA PHE A 179 15.42 7.76 32.26
C PHE A 179 16.62 6.91 31.85
N ARG A 180 16.51 5.58 32.05
CA ARG A 180 17.52 4.60 31.63
C ARG A 180 16.85 3.34 31.07
N ARG A 181 17.61 2.55 30.30
CA ARG A 181 17.18 1.20 29.90
C ARG A 181 17.39 0.24 31.07
N ALA A 182 16.50 -0.73 31.24
CA ALA A 182 16.64 -1.75 32.28
C ALA A 182 17.87 -2.65 32.07
N ASP A 183 18.22 -2.92 30.81
CA ASP A 183 19.27 -3.88 30.42
C ASP A 183 20.61 -3.20 30.03
N ALA A 184 20.99 -2.11 30.71
CA ALA A 184 22.19 -1.34 30.37
C ALA A 184 23.50 -1.91 30.97
N ASP A 185 23.61 -3.22 31.14
CA ASP A 185 24.89 -3.92 31.41
C ASP A 185 25.22 -4.84 30.23
N ILE A 186 25.93 -4.29 29.23
CA ILE A 186 26.84 -5.02 28.34
C ILE A 186 28.14 -4.22 28.30
#